data_AF-A0A2N2YYU1-F1
#
_entry.id   AF-A0A2N2YYU1-F1
#
_cell.length_a   1.000
_cell.length_b   1.000
_cell.length_c   1.000
_cell.angle_alpha   90.00
_cell.angle_beta   90.00
_cell.angle_gamma   90.00
#
_symmetry.space_group_name_H-M   'P 1'
#
loop_
_entity.id
_entity.type
_entity.pdbx_description
1 polymer ?
#
loop_
_entity_poly.entity_id
_entity_poly.type
_entity_poly.pdbx_seq_one_letter_code
_entity_poly.pdbx_strand_id
1 'polypeptide(L)'
;MSKVLFFSPNTSILYWTYPEALLAEALQIEKSEIVYINCGGVFDKYCVSMSAFGLNKDSSYKRKKEICALCDHNKNKIKSTFGLKGYDLKSYYVTEDEQIINQTIQDTTKETYLDFQIDNIYLGRLALFEVLITHKKNNLEFNDDEWREYLIAFKNTLISFYCAKRILAKEKPTSIVTYSSDYSVNHAFCLVGSSLGIPFYDIHAGGNISDAKNNLIISKNYASFFFKELIRFWPNYRNIASNKEALNHITNHFIELFKGLHHDAYSTRKSTKKLNIREKFGIKPSQKVLVATMSSYDERFAGEANGRYRSDLPLLFKTQVEWIKELIEISRKRDDLFLLIRVHPREFPNKRESVRSDHSKLLEQLFINLPNNVKINWPTDNISLYDIACEANVFLNAWSSVGKEMSLFGIPVVIYSADLVNYPASLNYIGSTHDEYINKIDQAIDKGWSFERIRNTYRWYSLEHNYALLDISEGYPDSIKKANKIRRIFLKVIKKMAPYNWFAFVDIDKTYFKKKGTPLHARKLIHELIVGQKNTLLDLIEPESFNNSSLEEETELLKVEIQRLLKTLDPDNIIEGISSKTLIDNLRASINYKDTLETKKEFEQLHL
;
A
#
# COMPACT_ATOMS: atom_id res chain seq x y z
N MET A 1 19.42 -3.15 -29.93
CA MET A 1 18.62 -2.04 -29.38
C MET A 1 17.51 -2.67 -28.57
N SER A 2 17.40 -2.38 -27.27
CA SER A 2 16.31 -2.87 -26.43
C SER A 2 14.98 -2.26 -26.85
N LYS A 3 13.89 -3.00 -26.71
CA LYS A 3 12.53 -2.52 -26.97
C LYS A 3 11.69 -2.73 -25.72
N VAL A 4 11.17 -1.67 -25.13
CA VAL A 4 10.34 -1.74 -23.93
C VAL A 4 8.91 -1.36 -24.29
N LEU A 5 7.96 -2.23 -23.92
CA LEU A 5 6.54 -2.01 -24.16
C LEU A 5 5.88 -1.47 -22.89
N PHE A 6 5.20 -0.34 -22.98
CA PHE A 6 4.37 0.21 -21.92
C PHE A 6 2.91 -0.14 -22.20
N PHE A 7 2.26 -0.86 -21.29
CA PHE A 7 0.83 -1.11 -21.34
C PHE A 7 0.11 -0.16 -20.38
N SER A 8 -0.49 0.88 -20.95
CA SER A 8 -1.03 2.05 -20.24
C SER A 8 -2.51 2.28 -20.61
N PRO A 9 -3.45 1.43 -20.18
CA PRO A 9 -4.86 1.55 -20.55
C PRO A 9 -5.60 2.68 -19.82
N ASN A 10 -5.05 3.22 -18.72
CA ASN A 10 -5.75 4.10 -17.78
C ASN A 10 -5.34 5.59 -17.87
N THR A 11 -5.29 6.16 -19.07
CA THR A 11 -4.70 7.50 -19.32
C THR A 11 -5.49 8.70 -18.78
N SER A 12 -6.70 8.50 -18.25
CA SER A 12 -7.42 9.56 -17.52
C SER A 12 -6.87 9.82 -16.12
N ILE A 13 -6.08 8.89 -15.55
CA ILE A 13 -5.50 9.00 -14.21
C ILE A 13 -4.07 9.51 -14.37
N LEU A 14 -3.89 10.84 -14.44
CA LEU A 14 -2.58 11.44 -14.68
C LEU A 14 -1.58 11.13 -13.57
N TYR A 15 -2.08 10.90 -12.35
CA TYR A 15 -1.25 10.44 -11.25
C TYR A 15 -0.49 9.14 -11.56
N TRP A 16 -1.00 8.32 -12.48
CA TRP A 16 -0.34 7.10 -12.95
C TRP A 16 0.40 7.33 -14.27
N THR A 17 -0.28 7.97 -15.22
CA THR A 17 0.21 8.12 -16.60
C THR A 17 1.43 9.05 -16.71
N TYR A 18 1.52 10.10 -15.89
CA TYR A 18 2.66 11.02 -15.98
C TYR A 18 3.96 10.38 -15.49
N PRO A 19 4.02 9.68 -14.33
CA PRO A 19 5.17 8.87 -13.96
C PRO A 19 5.56 7.79 -14.98
N GLU A 20 4.58 7.09 -15.58
CA GLU A 20 4.84 6.15 -16.68
C GLU A 20 5.58 6.83 -17.85
N ALA A 21 5.13 8.03 -18.24
CA ALA A 21 5.73 8.79 -19.34
C ALA A 21 7.15 9.27 -19.04
N LEU A 22 7.42 9.70 -17.79
CA LEU A 22 8.78 10.04 -17.33
C LEU A 22 9.72 8.84 -17.44
N LEU A 23 9.25 7.67 -17.03
CA LEU A 23 10.03 6.43 -17.11
C LEU A 23 10.29 6.02 -18.56
N ALA A 24 9.27 6.11 -19.41
CA ALA A 24 9.39 5.84 -20.84
C ALA A 24 10.39 6.78 -21.52
N GLU A 25 10.36 8.07 -21.19
CA GLU A 25 11.31 9.06 -21.70
C GLU A 25 12.75 8.74 -21.27
N ALA A 26 12.96 8.41 -19.98
CA ALA A 26 14.26 8.05 -19.46
C ALA A 26 14.88 6.88 -20.26
N LEU A 27 14.09 5.87 -20.57
CA LEU A 27 14.49 4.75 -21.42
C LEU A 27 14.77 5.16 -22.88
N GLN A 28 13.97 6.06 -23.47
CA GLN A 28 14.22 6.58 -24.82
C GLN A 28 15.57 7.32 -24.92
N ILE A 29 15.91 8.13 -23.92
CA ILE A 29 17.19 8.86 -23.88
C ILE A 29 18.36 7.88 -23.82
N GLU A 30 18.20 6.79 -23.07
CA GLU A 30 19.16 5.67 -23.04
C GLU A 30 18.97 4.71 -24.24
N LYS A 31 18.39 5.18 -25.34
CA LYS A 31 18.29 4.53 -26.66
C LYS A 31 17.46 3.25 -26.72
N SER A 32 16.57 3.03 -25.74
CA SER A 32 15.54 1.98 -25.85
C SER A 32 14.44 2.43 -26.81
N GLU A 33 13.99 1.52 -27.67
CA GLU A 33 12.77 1.72 -28.45
C GLU A 33 11.55 1.57 -27.54
N ILE A 34 10.65 2.55 -27.54
CA ILE A 34 9.43 2.50 -26.73
C ILE A 34 8.21 2.24 -27.59
N VAL A 35 7.40 1.27 -27.17
CA VAL A 35 6.07 1.01 -27.71
C VAL A 35 5.02 1.28 -26.62
N TYR A 36 4.29 2.37 -26.76
CA TYR A 36 3.33 2.86 -25.77
C TYR A 36 1.88 2.53 -26.17
N ILE A 37 1.33 1.46 -25.58
CA ILE A 37 0.03 0.87 -25.89
C ILE A 37 -1.05 1.43 -24.96
N ASN A 38 -2.15 1.93 -25.54
CA ASN A 38 -3.32 2.42 -24.80
C ASN A 38 -4.57 1.60 -25.16
N CYS A 39 -5.70 1.75 -24.46
CA CYS A 39 -6.86 0.89 -24.72
C CYS A 39 -7.62 1.22 -26.01
N GLY A 40 -7.62 2.47 -26.47
CA GLY A 40 -8.43 2.93 -27.62
C GLY A 40 -9.94 2.85 -27.40
N GLY A 41 -10.40 2.84 -26.15
CA GLY A 41 -11.82 2.73 -25.80
C GLY A 41 -12.41 1.35 -26.03
N VAL A 42 -11.60 0.29 -26.08
CA VAL A 42 -12.11 -1.09 -26.21
C VAL A 42 -12.81 -1.59 -24.94
N PHE A 43 -12.50 -1.00 -23.78
CA PHE A 43 -13.13 -1.30 -22.47
C PHE A 43 -14.26 -0.30 -22.14
N ASP A 44 -15.17 -0.05 -23.10
CA ASP A 44 -16.16 1.03 -23.01
C ASP A 44 -17.36 0.75 -22.10
N LYS A 45 -17.61 -0.52 -21.74
CA LYS A 45 -18.69 -0.88 -20.81
C LYS A 45 -18.41 -0.42 -19.38
N TYR A 46 -17.23 -0.71 -18.85
CA TYR A 46 -16.76 -0.28 -17.54
C TYR A 46 -15.26 -0.58 -17.41
N CYS A 47 -14.48 0.32 -16.81
CA CYS A 47 -13.04 0.12 -16.58
C CYS A 47 -12.54 0.92 -15.36
N VAL A 48 -11.29 0.69 -14.96
CA VAL A 48 -10.64 1.36 -13.81
C VAL A 48 -10.66 2.87 -13.93
N SER A 49 -10.39 3.42 -15.12
CA SER A 49 -10.51 4.86 -15.40
C SER A 49 -11.91 5.41 -15.12
N MET A 50 -12.98 4.62 -15.33
CA MET A 50 -14.35 5.06 -14.99
C MET A 50 -14.60 4.98 -13.49
N SER A 51 -14.13 3.91 -12.83
CA SER A 51 -14.20 3.75 -11.37
C SER A 51 -13.51 4.90 -10.62
N ALA A 52 -12.32 5.30 -11.07
CA ALA A 52 -11.55 6.42 -10.50
C ALA A 52 -12.29 7.78 -10.57
N PHE A 53 -13.29 7.91 -11.45
CA PHE A 53 -14.15 9.09 -11.60
C PHE A 53 -15.55 8.88 -10.96
N GLY A 54 -15.68 7.87 -10.10
CA GLY A 54 -16.91 7.57 -9.36
C GLY A 54 -18.04 7.00 -10.20
N LEU A 55 -17.74 6.47 -11.40
CA LEU A 55 -18.73 5.77 -12.21
C LEU A 55 -18.76 4.28 -11.83
N ASN A 56 -19.89 3.65 -12.14
CA ASN A 56 -20.14 2.22 -11.99
C ASN A 56 -20.65 1.61 -13.31
N LYS A 57 -20.88 0.29 -13.31
CA LYS A 57 -21.39 -0.44 -14.48
C LYS A 57 -22.75 0.05 -14.99
N ASP A 58 -23.57 0.69 -14.15
CA ASP A 58 -24.90 1.20 -14.52
C ASP A 58 -24.91 2.69 -14.91
N SER A 59 -23.76 3.35 -14.79
CA SER A 59 -23.62 4.76 -15.17
C SER A 59 -23.92 4.94 -16.66
N SER A 60 -24.56 6.08 -17.00
CA SER A 60 -24.99 6.35 -18.36
C SER A 60 -23.85 6.26 -19.39
N TYR A 61 -24.17 5.77 -20.59
CA TYR A 61 -23.22 5.69 -21.69
C TYR A 61 -22.54 7.02 -22.00
N LYS A 62 -23.28 8.13 -21.93
CA LYS A 62 -22.74 9.49 -22.14
C LYS A 62 -21.59 9.79 -21.16
N ARG A 63 -21.80 9.54 -19.86
CA ARG A 63 -20.78 9.76 -18.83
C ARG A 63 -19.55 8.88 -19.02
N LYS A 64 -19.74 7.61 -19.39
CA LYS A 64 -18.63 6.69 -19.69
C LYS A 64 -17.82 7.15 -20.90
N LYS A 65 -18.50 7.60 -21.97
CA LYS A 65 -17.86 8.20 -23.16
C LYS A 65 -17.04 9.45 -22.85
N GLU A 66 -17.49 10.29 -21.92
CA GLU A 66 -16.72 11.46 -21.46
C GLU A 66 -15.36 11.04 -20.87
N ILE A 67 -15.34 9.95 -20.08
CA ILE A 67 -14.09 9.41 -19.52
C ILE A 67 -13.19 8.80 -20.59
N CYS A 68 -13.75 8.06 -21.56
CA CYS A 68 -12.97 7.56 -22.71
C CYS A 68 -12.37 8.71 -23.53
N ALA A 69 -13.14 9.76 -23.80
CA ALA A 69 -12.66 10.95 -24.52
C ALA A 69 -11.55 11.68 -23.74
N LEU A 70 -11.64 11.72 -22.40
CA LEU A 70 -10.57 12.24 -21.55
C LEU A 70 -9.30 11.39 -21.64
N CYS A 71 -9.44 10.06 -21.64
CA CYS A 71 -8.31 9.13 -21.84
C CYS A 71 -7.63 9.40 -23.19
N ASP A 72 -8.41 9.54 -24.27
CA ASP A 72 -7.90 9.82 -25.62
C ASP A 72 -7.25 11.20 -25.74
N HIS A 73 -7.81 12.20 -25.07
CA HIS A 73 -7.18 13.53 -25.00
C HIS A 73 -5.82 13.44 -24.30
N ASN A 74 -5.77 12.83 -23.12
CA ASN A 74 -4.56 12.73 -22.31
C ASN A 74 -3.49 11.87 -22.99
N LYS A 75 -3.85 10.74 -23.61
CA LYS A 75 -2.88 9.86 -24.29
C LYS A 75 -2.19 10.60 -25.43
N ASN A 76 -2.93 11.34 -26.25
CA ASN A 76 -2.38 12.10 -27.38
C ASN A 76 -1.43 13.18 -26.86
N LYS A 77 -1.82 13.84 -25.77
CA LYS A 77 -1.01 14.87 -25.14
C LYS A 77 0.29 14.30 -24.59
N ILE A 78 0.24 13.22 -23.80
CA ILE A 78 1.42 12.51 -23.29
C ILE A 78 2.34 12.08 -24.44
N LYS A 79 1.80 11.40 -25.47
CA LYS A 79 2.58 10.97 -26.63
C LYS A 79 3.28 12.14 -27.32
N SER A 80 2.59 13.25 -27.53
CA SER A 80 3.17 14.44 -28.16
C SER A 80 4.22 15.14 -27.28
N THR A 81 3.98 15.28 -25.97
CA THR A 81 4.88 15.95 -25.02
C THR A 81 6.18 15.17 -24.83
N PHE A 82 6.10 13.85 -24.76
CA PHE A 82 7.24 12.98 -24.48
C PHE A 82 7.85 12.35 -25.73
N GLY A 83 7.24 12.50 -26.91
CA GLY A 83 7.73 11.87 -28.15
C GLY A 83 7.55 10.35 -28.16
N LEU A 84 6.49 9.85 -27.51
CA LEU A 84 6.22 8.42 -27.38
C LEU A 84 5.49 7.90 -28.61
N LYS A 85 5.99 6.77 -29.15
CA LYS A 85 5.36 6.05 -30.28
C LYS A 85 4.55 4.88 -29.75
N GLY A 86 3.47 4.54 -30.46
CA GLY A 86 2.63 3.40 -30.13
C GLY A 86 1.19 3.58 -30.61
N TYR A 87 0.36 2.57 -30.40
CA TYR A 87 -0.99 2.48 -30.96
C TYR A 87 -1.98 1.97 -29.91
N ASP A 88 -3.25 1.84 -30.30
CA ASP A 88 -4.30 1.39 -29.40
C ASP A 88 -4.49 -0.13 -29.46
N LEU A 89 -4.74 -0.75 -28.30
CA LEU A 89 -5.12 -2.15 -28.14
C LEU A 89 -6.29 -2.52 -29.06
N LYS A 90 -7.27 -1.60 -29.19
CA LYS A 90 -8.41 -1.73 -30.09
C LYS A 90 -8.03 -2.07 -31.53
N SER A 91 -6.87 -1.65 -32.04
CA SER A 91 -6.47 -1.97 -33.42
C SER A 91 -6.10 -3.44 -33.61
N TYR A 92 -5.95 -4.20 -32.51
CA TYR A 92 -5.69 -5.63 -32.51
C TYR A 92 -6.88 -6.44 -32.04
N TYR A 93 -8.00 -5.81 -31.67
CA TYR A 93 -9.23 -6.51 -31.35
C TYR A 93 -9.99 -6.79 -32.65
N VAL A 94 -10.01 -8.06 -33.07
CA VAL A 94 -10.57 -8.49 -34.36
C VAL A 94 -11.92 -9.19 -34.20
N THR A 95 -12.66 -9.33 -35.29
CA THR A 95 -14.01 -9.93 -35.28
C THR A 95 -14.01 -11.36 -34.74
N GLU A 96 -12.98 -12.15 -35.03
CA GLU A 96 -12.85 -13.52 -34.53
C GLU A 96 -12.75 -13.56 -32.99
N ASP A 97 -12.01 -12.62 -32.39
CA ASP A 97 -11.95 -12.51 -30.93
C ASP A 97 -13.33 -12.15 -30.36
N GLU A 98 -14.03 -11.21 -30.99
CA GLU A 98 -15.33 -10.78 -30.52
C GLU A 98 -16.31 -11.96 -30.46
N GLN A 99 -16.32 -12.80 -31.49
CA GLN A 99 -17.15 -14.01 -31.52
C GLN A 99 -16.75 -14.99 -30.41
N ILE A 100 -15.46 -15.31 -30.30
CA ILE A 100 -14.95 -16.26 -29.28
C ILE A 100 -15.24 -15.75 -27.87
N ILE A 101 -15.00 -14.46 -27.62
CA ILE A 101 -15.22 -13.84 -26.31
C ILE A 101 -16.71 -13.81 -25.98
N ASN A 102 -17.57 -13.41 -26.91
CA ASN A 102 -19.01 -13.38 -26.65
C ASN A 102 -19.56 -14.78 -26.37
N GLN A 103 -19.09 -15.80 -27.11
CA GLN A 103 -19.45 -17.19 -26.84
C GLN A 103 -18.95 -17.64 -25.46
N THR A 104 -17.68 -17.37 -25.15
CA THR A 104 -17.08 -17.66 -23.84
C THR A 104 -17.88 -17.04 -22.69
N ILE A 105 -18.29 -15.79 -22.83
CA ILE A 105 -19.10 -15.08 -21.83
C ILE A 105 -20.49 -15.72 -21.66
N GLN A 106 -21.10 -16.20 -22.75
CA GLN A 106 -22.39 -16.90 -22.70
C GLN A 106 -22.28 -18.27 -22.01
N ASP A 107 -21.18 -18.98 -22.23
CA ASP A 107 -20.95 -20.33 -21.70
C ASP A 107 -20.42 -20.31 -20.25
N THR A 108 -19.96 -19.16 -19.77
CA THR A 108 -19.41 -19.02 -18.41
C THR A 108 -20.53 -18.95 -17.37
N THR A 109 -20.43 -19.83 -16.37
CA THR A 109 -21.42 -19.95 -15.28
C THR A 109 -20.77 -19.65 -13.93
N LYS A 110 -21.59 -19.47 -12.88
CA LYS A 110 -21.09 -19.25 -11.50
C LYS A 110 -20.34 -20.48 -10.97
N GLU A 111 -20.54 -21.64 -11.59
CA GLU A 111 -19.90 -22.91 -11.23
C GLU A 111 -18.58 -23.13 -11.97
N THR A 112 -18.39 -22.54 -13.16
CA THR A 112 -17.25 -22.86 -14.04
C THR A 112 -16.19 -21.76 -14.15
N TYR A 113 -16.49 -20.53 -13.72
CA TYR A 113 -15.64 -19.38 -14.02
C TYR A 113 -14.25 -19.42 -13.38
N LEU A 114 -14.10 -20.04 -12.19
CA LEU A 114 -12.80 -20.13 -11.51
C LEU A 114 -11.79 -21.01 -12.23
N ASP A 115 -12.29 -21.97 -13.00
CA ASP A 115 -11.48 -22.97 -13.70
C ASP A 115 -11.25 -22.58 -15.16
N PHE A 116 -11.85 -21.48 -15.61
CA PHE A 116 -11.63 -20.97 -16.96
C PHE A 116 -10.18 -20.52 -17.14
N GLN A 117 -9.48 -21.20 -18.04
CA GLN A 117 -8.10 -20.89 -18.40
C GLN A 117 -7.85 -21.04 -19.90
N ILE A 118 -6.90 -20.26 -20.41
CA ILE A 118 -6.35 -20.37 -21.77
C ILE A 118 -4.84 -20.31 -21.64
N ASP A 119 -4.11 -21.20 -22.33
CA ASP A 119 -2.64 -21.26 -22.31
C ASP A 119 -2.05 -21.33 -20.87
N ASN A 120 -2.71 -22.09 -19.98
CA ASN A 120 -2.39 -22.21 -18.54
C ASN A 120 -2.49 -20.91 -17.74
N ILE A 121 -3.22 -19.92 -18.26
CA ILE A 121 -3.53 -18.67 -17.55
C ILE A 121 -5.00 -18.69 -17.13
N TYR A 122 -5.26 -18.68 -15.82
CA TYR A 122 -6.60 -18.70 -15.21
C TYR A 122 -7.32 -17.35 -15.34
N LEU A 123 -7.70 -16.98 -16.57
CA LEU A 123 -8.32 -15.69 -16.90
C LEU A 123 -9.60 -15.42 -16.10
N GLY A 124 -10.36 -16.46 -15.77
CA GLY A 124 -11.55 -16.31 -14.95
C GLY A 124 -11.27 -15.86 -13.52
N ARG A 125 -10.10 -16.24 -12.95
CA ARG A 125 -9.62 -15.77 -11.64
C ARG A 125 -9.07 -14.36 -11.69
N LEU A 126 -8.35 -14.00 -12.75
CA LEU A 126 -7.79 -12.65 -12.89
C LEU A 126 -8.87 -11.56 -12.89
N ALA A 127 -10.03 -11.86 -13.51
CA ALA A 127 -11.17 -10.97 -13.60
C ALA A 127 -11.87 -10.67 -12.26
N LEU A 128 -11.50 -11.36 -11.18
CA LEU A 128 -12.12 -11.18 -9.86
C LEU A 128 -11.63 -9.94 -9.13
N PHE A 129 -10.41 -9.48 -9.41
CA PHE A 129 -9.69 -8.55 -8.54
C PHE A 129 -10.51 -7.29 -8.21
N GLU A 130 -10.97 -6.56 -9.24
CA GLU A 130 -11.72 -5.33 -9.04
C GLU A 130 -13.09 -5.58 -8.38
N VAL A 131 -13.76 -6.68 -8.74
CA VAL A 131 -15.10 -7.02 -8.20
C VAL A 131 -15.02 -7.32 -6.71
N LEU A 132 -14.04 -8.13 -6.29
CA LEU A 132 -13.86 -8.51 -4.89
C LEU A 132 -13.51 -7.30 -4.01
N ILE A 133 -12.65 -6.40 -4.51
CA ILE A 133 -12.25 -5.18 -3.80
C ILE A 133 -13.41 -4.18 -3.71
N THR A 134 -14.13 -3.92 -4.81
CA THR A 134 -15.26 -2.97 -4.84
C THR A 134 -16.38 -3.39 -3.90
N HIS A 135 -16.70 -4.69 -3.85
CA HIS A 135 -17.76 -5.25 -3.01
C HIS A 135 -17.27 -5.74 -1.64
N LYS A 136 -15.97 -5.58 -1.32
CA LYS A 136 -15.32 -6.00 -0.07
C LYS A 136 -15.63 -7.45 0.32
N LYS A 137 -15.55 -8.34 -0.67
CA LYS A 137 -15.96 -9.74 -0.52
C LYS A 137 -14.85 -10.58 0.13
N ASN A 138 -15.27 -11.58 0.89
CA ASN A 138 -14.43 -12.63 1.48
C ASN A 138 -14.91 -14.04 1.08
N ASN A 139 -15.77 -14.12 0.07
CA ASN A 139 -16.35 -15.32 -0.51
C ASN A 139 -16.48 -15.14 -2.03
N LEU A 140 -16.76 -16.24 -2.72
CA LEU A 140 -16.88 -16.31 -4.19
C LEU A 140 -18.34 -16.41 -4.66
N GLU A 141 -19.30 -16.11 -3.77
CA GLU A 141 -20.73 -16.18 -4.09
C GLU A 141 -21.20 -14.82 -4.62
N PHE A 142 -21.72 -14.79 -5.85
CA PHE A 142 -22.16 -13.55 -6.50
C PHE A 142 -23.68 -13.49 -6.67
N ASN A 143 -24.28 -12.39 -6.23
CA ASN A 143 -25.64 -12.05 -6.68
C ASN A 143 -25.62 -11.66 -8.17
N ASP A 144 -26.80 -11.50 -8.79
CA ASP A 144 -26.87 -11.28 -10.24
C ASP A 144 -26.28 -9.94 -10.70
N ASP A 145 -26.28 -8.94 -9.82
CA ASP A 145 -25.66 -7.65 -10.09
C ASP A 145 -24.12 -7.74 -10.07
N GLU A 146 -23.56 -8.37 -9.04
CA GLU A 146 -22.13 -8.63 -8.92
C GLU A 146 -21.62 -9.55 -10.04
N TRP A 147 -22.41 -10.57 -10.40
CA TRP A 147 -22.09 -11.48 -11.49
C TRP A 147 -22.01 -10.76 -12.84
N ARG A 148 -22.95 -9.85 -13.11
CA ARG A 148 -22.92 -9.00 -14.30
C ARG A 148 -21.68 -8.10 -14.33
N GLU A 149 -21.24 -7.61 -13.17
CA GLU A 149 -19.99 -6.84 -13.04
C GLU A 149 -18.77 -7.71 -13.36
N TYR A 150 -18.74 -8.93 -12.80
CA TYR A 150 -17.71 -9.92 -13.10
C TYR A 150 -17.63 -10.24 -14.59
N LEU A 151 -18.75 -10.49 -15.28
CA LEU A 151 -18.75 -10.76 -16.71
C LEU A 151 -18.22 -9.57 -17.54
N ILE A 152 -18.41 -8.33 -17.09
CA ILE A 152 -17.80 -7.16 -17.74
C ILE A 152 -16.28 -7.16 -17.54
N ALA A 153 -15.80 -7.40 -16.31
CA ALA A 153 -14.38 -7.51 -16.02
C ALA A 153 -13.74 -8.65 -16.82
N PHE A 154 -14.36 -9.83 -16.83
CA PHE A 154 -13.90 -11.01 -17.54
C PHE A 154 -13.84 -10.79 -19.06
N LYS A 155 -14.84 -10.13 -19.65
CA LYS A 155 -14.78 -9.71 -21.05
C LYS A 155 -13.57 -8.82 -21.33
N ASN A 156 -13.30 -7.83 -20.47
CA ASN A 156 -12.15 -6.94 -20.64
C ASN A 156 -10.82 -7.71 -20.49
N THR A 157 -10.74 -8.65 -19.54
CA THR A 157 -9.58 -9.53 -19.33
C THR A 157 -9.30 -10.37 -20.57
N LEU A 158 -10.33 -10.99 -21.17
CA LEU A 158 -10.21 -11.75 -22.42
C LEU A 158 -9.74 -10.89 -23.59
N ILE A 159 -10.31 -9.68 -23.75
CA ILE A 159 -9.87 -8.74 -24.80
C ILE A 159 -8.37 -8.43 -24.63
N SER A 160 -7.94 -8.13 -23.40
CA SER A 160 -6.53 -7.88 -23.11
C SER A 160 -5.65 -9.07 -23.47
N PHE A 161 -6.05 -10.28 -23.08
CA PHE A 161 -5.34 -11.53 -23.38
C PHE A 161 -5.13 -11.74 -24.90
N TYR A 162 -6.20 -11.73 -25.70
CA TYR A 162 -6.09 -11.98 -27.14
C TYR A 162 -5.29 -10.91 -27.87
N CYS A 163 -5.50 -9.64 -27.50
CA CYS A 163 -4.74 -8.54 -28.10
C CYS A 163 -3.26 -8.60 -27.69
N ALA A 164 -2.96 -8.94 -26.44
CA ALA A 164 -1.59 -9.11 -25.94
C ALA A 164 -0.83 -10.18 -26.75
N LYS A 165 -1.47 -11.32 -27.07
CA LYS A 165 -0.84 -12.37 -27.90
C LYS A 165 -0.33 -11.83 -29.24
N ARG A 166 -1.16 -11.05 -29.95
CA ARG A 166 -0.77 -10.48 -31.26
C ARG A 166 0.26 -9.37 -31.12
N ILE A 167 0.07 -8.47 -30.14
CA ILE A 167 0.96 -7.34 -29.93
C ILE A 167 2.36 -7.82 -29.53
N LEU A 168 2.45 -8.75 -28.59
CA LEU A 168 3.73 -9.28 -28.11
C LEU A 168 4.43 -10.12 -29.18
N ALA A 169 3.69 -10.88 -30.00
CA ALA A 169 4.26 -11.59 -31.15
C ALA A 169 4.82 -10.63 -32.21
N LYS A 170 4.16 -9.50 -32.44
CA LYS A 170 4.63 -8.46 -33.38
C LYS A 170 5.83 -7.70 -32.83
N GLU A 171 5.70 -7.16 -31.62
CA GLU A 171 6.66 -6.20 -31.09
C GLU A 171 7.90 -6.88 -30.52
N LYS A 172 7.76 -8.07 -29.93
CA LYS A 172 8.82 -8.85 -29.27
C LYS A 172 9.66 -7.97 -28.31
N PRO A 173 9.02 -7.28 -27.34
CA PRO A 173 9.75 -6.41 -26.44
C PRO A 173 10.67 -7.21 -25.50
N THR A 174 11.74 -6.57 -25.04
CA THR A 174 12.63 -7.12 -24.01
C THR A 174 11.97 -7.11 -22.63
N SER A 175 11.03 -6.18 -22.38
CA SER A 175 10.28 -6.07 -21.13
C SER A 175 8.96 -5.35 -21.34
N ILE A 176 8.00 -5.64 -20.46
CA ILE A 176 6.72 -4.93 -20.35
C ILE A 176 6.76 -4.04 -19.11
N VAL A 177 6.18 -2.85 -19.17
CA VAL A 177 5.99 -1.96 -18.02
C VAL A 177 4.52 -1.59 -17.91
N THR A 178 3.95 -1.64 -16.71
CA THR A 178 2.58 -1.20 -16.45
C THR A 178 2.44 -0.60 -15.06
N TYR A 179 1.59 0.42 -14.90
CA TYR A 179 1.23 0.93 -13.58
C TYR A 179 0.16 0.03 -12.98
N SER A 180 0.49 -0.64 -11.87
CA SER A 180 -0.36 -1.63 -11.21
C SER A 180 -0.74 -2.81 -12.09
N SER A 181 0.15 -3.79 -12.13
CA SER A 181 -0.03 -5.11 -12.75
C SER A 181 -1.16 -5.94 -12.11
N ASP A 182 -1.64 -5.58 -10.92
CA ASP A 182 -2.70 -6.27 -10.20
C ASP A 182 -4.10 -6.12 -10.84
N TYR A 183 -4.33 -5.06 -11.65
CA TYR A 183 -5.61 -4.89 -12.36
C TYR A 183 -5.80 -5.98 -13.41
N SER A 184 -7.01 -6.54 -13.50
CA SER A 184 -7.32 -7.72 -14.31
C SER A 184 -6.83 -7.64 -15.76
N VAL A 185 -7.04 -6.49 -16.42
CA VAL A 185 -6.59 -6.27 -17.80
C VAL A 185 -5.07 -6.14 -17.93
N ASN A 186 -4.40 -5.53 -16.95
CA ASN A 186 -2.94 -5.40 -16.91
C ASN A 186 -2.31 -6.75 -16.62
N HIS A 187 -2.87 -7.49 -15.66
CA HIS A 187 -2.40 -8.78 -15.22
C HIS A 187 -2.44 -9.80 -16.36
N ALA A 188 -3.56 -9.87 -17.10
CA ALA A 188 -3.68 -10.73 -18.27
C ALA A 188 -2.61 -10.40 -19.33
N PHE A 189 -2.37 -9.12 -19.62
CA PHE A 189 -1.35 -8.70 -20.58
C PHE A 189 0.06 -9.14 -20.14
N CYS A 190 0.37 -8.95 -18.84
CA CYS A 190 1.66 -9.31 -18.26
C CYS A 190 1.90 -10.83 -18.22
N LEU A 191 0.86 -11.62 -17.93
CA LEU A 191 0.95 -13.08 -17.93
C LEU A 191 1.12 -13.67 -19.33
N VAL A 192 0.50 -13.08 -20.35
CA VAL A 192 0.81 -13.44 -21.75
C VAL A 192 2.29 -13.16 -22.04
N GLY A 193 2.81 -12.01 -21.64
CA GLY A 193 4.25 -11.70 -21.73
C GLY A 193 5.12 -12.74 -21.05
N SER A 194 4.79 -13.08 -19.81
CA SER A 194 5.54 -14.07 -19.01
C SER A 194 5.53 -15.46 -19.64
N SER A 195 4.40 -15.87 -20.24
CA SER A 195 4.30 -17.15 -20.97
C SER A 195 5.21 -17.20 -22.21
N LEU A 196 5.61 -16.03 -22.74
CA LEU A 196 6.54 -15.88 -23.86
C LEU A 196 7.99 -15.61 -23.39
N GLY A 197 8.27 -15.70 -22.09
CA GLY A 197 9.59 -15.39 -21.51
C GLY A 197 9.92 -13.90 -21.46
N ILE A 198 8.92 -13.02 -21.63
CA ILE A 198 9.09 -11.57 -21.54
C ILE A 198 8.80 -11.12 -20.11
N PRO A 199 9.79 -10.60 -19.35
CA PRO A 199 9.55 -10.10 -18.01
C PRO A 199 8.67 -8.85 -18.04
N PHE A 200 7.91 -8.62 -16.97
CA PHE A 200 7.16 -7.40 -16.77
C PHE A 200 7.58 -6.68 -15.48
N TYR A 201 7.39 -5.37 -15.50
CA TYR A 201 7.66 -4.45 -14.42
C TYR A 201 6.40 -3.72 -14.03
N ASP A 202 6.13 -3.78 -12.74
CA ASP A 202 5.10 -3.05 -12.07
C ASP A 202 5.67 -1.75 -11.51
N ILE A 203 4.93 -0.66 -11.71
CA ILE A 203 5.29 0.64 -11.15
C ILE A 203 4.16 1.22 -10.30
N HIS A 204 4.53 1.82 -9.17
CA HIS A 204 3.61 2.39 -8.19
C HIS A 204 4.20 3.66 -7.58
N ALA A 205 3.35 4.54 -7.07
CA ALA A 205 3.80 5.63 -6.23
C ALA A 205 4.50 5.12 -4.96
N GLY A 206 5.44 5.91 -4.43
CA GLY A 206 6.11 5.62 -3.16
C GLY A 206 5.14 5.60 -1.96
N GLY A 207 5.47 4.81 -0.93
CA GLY A 207 4.64 4.65 0.27
C GLY A 207 4.62 5.87 1.21
N ASN A 208 5.56 6.81 1.07
CA ASN A 208 5.59 8.00 1.91
C ASN A 208 4.50 9.00 1.50
N ILE A 209 3.38 9.02 2.23
CA ILE A 209 2.24 9.90 1.91
C ILE A 209 2.54 11.41 2.00
N SER A 210 3.67 11.84 2.57
CA SER A 210 4.04 13.26 2.60
C SER A 210 4.43 13.79 1.22
N ASP A 211 4.91 12.91 0.34
CA ASP A 211 5.41 13.26 -0.97
C ASP A 211 5.26 12.15 -2.03
N ALA A 212 4.38 11.16 -1.83
CA ALA A 212 4.22 9.94 -2.66
C ALA A 212 4.24 10.16 -4.18
N LYS A 213 3.87 11.35 -4.65
CA LYS A 213 3.90 11.73 -6.07
C LYS A 213 5.31 11.90 -6.65
N ASN A 214 6.28 12.15 -5.79
CA ASN A 214 7.66 12.44 -6.13
C ASN A 214 8.51 11.18 -6.20
N ASN A 215 8.01 10.05 -5.70
CA ASN A 215 8.76 8.81 -5.61
C ASN A 215 8.05 7.69 -6.39
N LEU A 216 8.82 6.83 -7.04
CA LEU A 216 8.33 5.72 -7.84
C LEU A 216 8.97 4.40 -7.36
N ILE A 217 8.11 3.42 -7.08
CA ILE A 217 8.47 2.02 -6.95
C ILE A 217 8.54 1.43 -8.35
N ILE A 218 9.62 0.70 -8.64
CA ILE A 218 9.76 -0.11 -9.85
C ILE A 218 10.15 -1.52 -9.40
N SER A 219 9.32 -2.50 -9.70
CA SER A 219 9.56 -3.89 -9.30
C SER A 219 9.27 -4.83 -10.45
N LYS A 220 10.13 -5.84 -10.64
CA LYS A 220 9.85 -6.95 -11.53
C LYS A 220 8.72 -7.79 -10.94
N ASN A 221 7.81 -8.25 -11.77
CA ASN A 221 6.56 -8.92 -11.37
C ASN A 221 5.58 -7.95 -10.69
N TYR A 222 4.97 -8.33 -9.57
CA TYR A 222 3.86 -7.60 -8.92
C TYR A 222 4.34 -6.64 -7.83
N ALA A 223 3.49 -5.68 -7.44
CA ALA A 223 3.76 -4.77 -6.31
C ALA A 223 4.10 -5.51 -5.01
N SER A 224 3.45 -6.66 -4.74
CA SER A 224 3.77 -7.47 -3.56
C SER A 224 5.15 -8.13 -3.61
N PHE A 225 5.71 -8.33 -4.80
CA PHE A 225 7.05 -8.87 -4.97
C PHE A 225 8.12 -7.87 -4.50
N PHE A 226 7.87 -6.57 -4.67
CA PHE A 226 8.73 -5.50 -4.13
C PHE A 226 9.01 -5.69 -2.64
N PHE A 227 7.97 -5.84 -1.81
CA PHE A 227 8.15 -5.99 -0.37
C PHE A 227 8.91 -7.27 0.00
N LYS A 228 8.71 -8.37 -0.73
CA LYS A 228 9.49 -9.61 -0.55
C LYS A 228 10.97 -9.37 -0.83
N GLU A 229 11.29 -8.63 -1.88
CA GLU A 229 12.67 -8.28 -2.19
C GLU A 229 13.28 -7.35 -1.13
N LEU A 230 12.54 -6.37 -0.62
CA LEU A 230 13.02 -5.51 0.47
C LEU A 230 13.33 -6.34 1.73
N ILE A 231 12.46 -7.30 2.09
CA ILE A 231 12.71 -8.22 3.21
C ILE A 231 13.95 -9.08 2.94
N ARG A 232 14.14 -9.57 1.71
CA ARG A 232 15.35 -10.31 1.29
C ARG A 232 16.63 -9.49 1.48
N PHE A 233 16.58 -8.19 1.16
CA PHE A 233 17.72 -7.28 1.31
C PHE A 233 17.94 -6.78 2.73
N TRP A 234 16.92 -6.82 3.60
CA TRP A 234 16.98 -6.26 4.94
C TRP A 234 18.22 -6.63 5.78
N PRO A 235 18.72 -7.89 5.77
CA PRO A 235 19.93 -8.24 6.52
C PRO A 235 21.17 -7.39 6.17
N ASN A 236 21.25 -6.88 4.94
CA ASN A 236 22.36 -6.03 4.47
C ASN A 236 22.21 -4.56 4.91
N TYR A 237 20.97 -4.11 5.15
CA TYR A 237 20.66 -2.71 5.47
C TYR A 237 20.40 -2.47 6.96
N ARG A 238 20.07 -3.50 7.75
CA ARG A 238 19.67 -3.34 9.16
C ARG A 238 20.69 -2.67 10.06
N ASN A 239 21.97 -2.75 9.70
CA ASN A 239 23.08 -2.17 10.44
C ASN A 239 23.57 -0.83 9.87
N ILE A 240 22.97 -0.35 8.79
CA ILE A 240 23.35 0.91 8.16
C ILE A 240 22.67 2.05 8.90
N ALA A 241 23.48 2.97 9.42
CA ALA A 241 23.00 4.15 10.09
C ALA A 241 22.26 5.06 9.08
N SER A 242 21.06 5.49 9.45
CA SER A 242 20.26 6.40 8.64
C SER A 242 20.74 7.83 8.79
N ASN A 243 20.96 8.51 7.66
CA ASN A 243 21.29 9.93 7.66
C ASN A 243 20.09 10.84 7.91
N LYS A 244 20.39 12.12 8.09
CA LYS A 244 19.44 13.17 8.41
C LYS A 244 18.30 13.28 7.40
N GLU A 245 18.60 13.21 6.11
CA GLU A 245 17.60 13.35 5.04
C GLU A 245 16.59 12.20 5.09
N ALA A 246 17.07 10.96 5.20
CA ALA A 246 16.22 9.78 5.31
C ALA A 246 15.33 9.84 6.56
N LEU A 247 15.92 10.12 7.73
CA LEU A 247 15.19 10.24 8.99
C LEU A 247 14.13 11.36 8.94
N ASN A 248 14.46 12.51 8.36
CA ASN A 248 13.53 13.63 8.18
C ASN A 248 12.34 13.23 7.29
N HIS A 249 12.62 12.56 6.19
CA HIS A 249 11.63 12.11 5.22
C HIS A 249 10.65 11.12 5.87
N ILE A 250 11.14 10.18 6.68
CA ILE A 250 10.34 9.25 7.45
C ILE A 250 9.47 9.98 8.47
N THR A 251 10.01 10.92 9.24
CA THR A 251 9.21 11.70 10.20
C THR A 251 8.10 12.49 9.52
N ASN A 252 8.35 13.04 8.33
CA ASN A 252 7.33 13.76 7.55
C ASN A 252 6.16 12.85 7.16
N HIS A 253 6.40 11.56 6.89
CA HIS A 253 5.36 10.56 6.68
C HIS A 253 4.39 10.51 7.87
N PHE A 254 4.92 10.31 9.08
CA PHE A 254 4.12 10.18 10.29
C PHE A 254 3.41 11.48 10.68
N ILE A 255 4.06 12.63 10.50
CA ILE A 255 3.41 13.94 10.69
C ILE A 255 2.21 14.10 9.74
N GLU A 256 2.31 13.63 8.49
CA GLU A 256 1.18 13.64 7.57
C GLU A 256 0.11 12.60 7.96
N LEU A 257 0.51 11.41 8.43
CA LEU A 257 -0.42 10.40 8.94
C LEU A 257 -1.25 10.92 10.11
N PHE A 258 -0.64 11.66 11.04
CA PHE A 258 -1.34 12.26 12.19
C PHE A 258 -2.43 13.25 11.78
N LYS A 259 -2.32 13.87 10.60
CA LYS A 259 -3.36 14.76 10.08
C LYS A 259 -4.62 13.98 9.65
N GLY A 260 -4.50 12.70 9.30
CA GLY A 260 -5.62 11.84 8.88
C GLY A 260 -6.34 12.33 7.61
N LEU A 261 -5.68 13.18 6.81
CA LEU A 261 -6.26 13.84 5.63
C LEU A 261 -5.97 13.11 4.32
N HIS A 262 -4.95 12.25 4.31
CA HIS A 262 -4.59 11.44 3.15
C HIS A 262 -5.59 10.29 2.96
N HIS A 263 -5.82 9.89 1.71
CA HIS A 263 -6.76 8.82 1.40
C HIS A 263 -6.28 7.44 1.86
N ASP A 264 -4.96 7.21 1.90
CA ASP A 264 -4.33 5.99 2.43
C ASP A 264 -4.19 6.01 3.96
N ALA A 265 -4.54 7.12 4.63
CA ALA A 265 -4.59 7.18 6.09
C ALA A 265 -5.96 6.67 6.58
N TYR A 266 -5.99 5.42 7.05
CA TYR A 266 -7.20 4.78 7.58
C TYR A 266 -7.51 5.16 9.03
N SER A 267 -6.58 5.80 9.74
CA SER A 267 -6.84 6.38 11.06
C SER A 267 -7.48 7.77 10.96
N THR A 268 -8.31 8.11 11.95
CA THR A 268 -8.81 9.48 12.11
C THR A 268 -7.67 10.40 12.57
N ARG A 269 -7.86 11.70 12.34
CA ARG A 269 -6.90 12.73 12.74
C ARG A 269 -6.59 12.60 14.24
N LYS A 270 -5.31 12.72 14.61
CA LYS A 270 -4.87 12.77 16.00
C LYS A 270 -5.64 13.87 16.75
N SER A 271 -6.22 13.52 17.88
CA SER A 271 -6.98 14.47 18.71
C SER A 271 -6.07 15.60 19.17
N THR A 272 -6.55 16.84 19.03
CA THR A 272 -5.84 18.04 19.53
C THR A 272 -6.08 18.27 21.02
N LYS A 273 -7.09 17.63 21.61
CA LYS A 273 -7.33 17.61 23.06
C LYS A 273 -6.92 16.25 23.61
N LYS A 274 -6.43 16.22 24.85
CA LYS A 274 -6.12 14.96 25.54
C LYS A 274 -7.39 14.14 25.70
N LEU A 275 -7.48 13.03 24.95
CA LEU A 275 -8.53 12.04 25.08
C LEU A 275 -8.11 11.02 26.14
N ASN A 276 -8.91 10.85 27.19
CA ASN A 276 -8.64 9.85 28.22
C ASN A 276 -9.12 8.47 27.75
N ILE A 277 -8.24 7.73 27.06
CA ILE A 277 -8.55 6.39 26.53
C ILE A 277 -8.90 5.42 27.65
N ARG A 278 -8.21 5.49 28.80
CA ARG A 278 -8.48 4.61 29.95
C ARG A 278 -9.89 4.82 30.48
N GLU A 279 -10.31 6.06 30.69
CA GLU A 279 -11.67 6.38 31.11
C GLU A 279 -12.71 5.99 30.06
N LYS A 280 -12.46 6.32 28.78
CA LYS A 280 -13.37 6.02 27.65
C LYS A 280 -13.74 4.54 27.57
N PHE A 281 -12.79 3.64 27.86
CA PHE A 281 -13.00 2.20 27.77
C PHE A 281 -13.12 1.50 29.13
N GLY A 282 -13.06 2.24 30.25
CA GLY A 282 -13.15 1.68 31.60
C GLY A 282 -11.92 0.84 32.01
N ILE A 283 -10.74 1.19 31.50
CA ILE A 283 -9.47 0.51 31.78
C ILE A 283 -9.01 0.84 33.20
N LYS A 284 -8.83 -0.17 34.04
CA LYS A 284 -8.36 0.02 35.43
C LYS A 284 -6.89 0.44 35.45
N PRO A 285 -6.45 1.26 36.42
CA PRO A 285 -5.05 1.72 36.50
C PRO A 285 -4.00 0.61 36.53
N SER A 286 -4.30 -0.54 37.16
CA SER A 286 -3.40 -1.69 37.27
C SER A 286 -3.27 -2.49 35.97
N GLN A 287 -4.17 -2.30 35.00
CA GLN A 287 -4.21 -3.14 33.81
C GLN A 287 -3.18 -2.71 32.77
N LYS A 288 -2.51 -3.71 32.19
CA LYS A 288 -1.72 -3.57 30.96
C LYS A 288 -2.65 -3.57 29.75
N VAL A 289 -2.47 -2.60 28.86
CA VAL A 289 -3.33 -2.42 27.68
C VAL A 289 -2.71 -3.13 26.48
N LEU A 290 -3.38 -4.18 26.03
CA LEU A 290 -3.10 -4.88 24.79
C LEU A 290 -4.02 -4.32 23.69
N VAL A 291 -3.47 -3.99 22.53
CA VAL A 291 -4.24 -3.48 21.40
C VAL A 291 -4.13 -4.44 20.23
N ALA A 292 -5.22 -5.14 19.92
CA ALA A 292 -5.27 -6.02 18.75
C ALA A 292 -5.69 -5.25 17.50
N THR A 293 -4.81 -5.17 16.50
CA THR A 293 -5.08 -4.47 15.24
C THR A 293 -5.41 -5.45 14.13
N MET A 294 -6.66 -5.42 13.70
CA MET A 294 -7.13 -6.20 12.57
C MET A 294 -6.70 -5.58 11.24
N SER A 295 -6.57 -6.43 10.23
CA SER A 295 -6.26 -6.06 8.86
C SER A 295 -7.47 -6.19 7.94
N SER A 296 -7.39 -5.56 6.77
CA SER A 296 -8.30 -5.75 5.64
C SER A 296 -8.28 -7.20 5.15
N TYR A 297 -9.40 -7.91 5.26
CA TYR A 297 -9.50 -9.30 4.80
C TYR A 297 -9.79 -9.39 3.30
N ASP A 298 -10.57 -8.46 2.74
CA ASP A 298 -10.96 -8.44 1.32
C ASP A 298 -9.76 -8.28 0.38
N GLU A 299 -8.79 -7.42 0.72
CA GLU A 299 -7.59 -7.21 -0.11
C GLU A 299 -6.72 -8.46 -0.19
N ARG A 300 -6.59 -9.18 0.93
CA ARG A 300 -5.85 -10.44 0.96
C ARG A 300 -6.61 -11.51 0.20
N PHE A 301 -7.90 -11.66 0.45
CA PHE A 301 -8.75 -12.63 -0.22
C PHE A 301 -8.76 -12.43 -1.74
N ALA A 302 -8.83 -11.18 -2.22
CA ALA A 302 -8.73 -10.86 -3.64
C ALA A 302 -7.39 -11.30 -4.26
N GLY A 303 -6.29 -11.12 -3.52
CA GLY A 303 -4.97 -11.60 -3.94
C GLY A 303 -4.84 -13.13 -3.93
N GLU A 304 -5.48 -13.83 -3.00
CA GLU A 304 -5.50 -15.30 -2.98
C GLU A 304 -6.39 -15.84 -4.12
N ALA A 305 -7.56 -15.25 -4.33
CA ALA A 305 -8.52 -15.66 -5.35
C ALA A 305 -7.99 -15.50 -6.78
N ASN A 306 -7.20 -14.46 -7.03
CA ASN A 306 -6.57 -14.21 -8.34
C ASN A 306 -5.19 -14.89 -8.50
N GLY A 307 -4.74 -15.67 -7.51
CA GLY A 307 -3.49 -16.45 -7.55
C GLY A 307 -2.21 -15.65 -7.28
N ARG A 308 -2.30 -14.37 -6.89
CA ARG A 308 -1.14 -13.54 -6.51
C ARG A 308 -0.57 -13.91 -5.15
N TYR A 309 -1.44 -14.29 -4.22
CA TYR A 309 -1.07 -14.75 -2.88
C TYR A 309 -1.30 -16.24 -2.72
N ARG A 310 -0.44 -16.83 -1.89
CA ARG A 310 -0.58 -18.22 -1.48
C ARG A 310 -1.72 -18.35 -0.48
N SER A 311 -2.66 -19.24 -0.77
CA SER A 311 -3.76 -19.59 0.15
C SER A 311 -3.39 -20.73 1.11
N ASP A 312 -2.24 -21.38 0.91
CA ASP A 312 -1.80 -22.59 1.61
C ASP A 312 -0.77 -22.33 2.73
N LEU A 313 -0.73 -21.12 3.27
CA LEU A 313 0.23 -20.75 4.30
C LEU A 313 -0.03 -21.51 5.62
N PRO A 314 1.01 -22.04 6.30
CA PRO A 314 0.86 -22.70 7.59
C PRO A 314 0.70 -21.65 8.71
N LEU A 315 -0.51 -21.12 8.85
CA LEU A 315 -0.81 -20.09 9.84
C LEU A 315 -1.19 -20.69 11.20
N LEU A 316 -0.67 -20.12 12.29
CA LEU A 316 -1.08 -20.45 13.66
C LEU A 316 -2.59 -20.27 13.84
N PHE A 317 -3.14 -19.20 13.30
CA PHE A 317 -4.58 -18.94 13.22
C PHE A 317 -5.01 -18.85 11.76
N LYS A 318 -5.97 -19.66 11.32
CA LYS A 318 -6.40 -19.70 9.92
C LYS A 318 -7.17 -18.43 9.53
N THR A 319 -7.84 -17.81 10.50
CA THR A 319 -8.64 -16.60 10.29
C THR A 319 -8.38 -15.55 11.37
N GLN A 320 -8.65 -14.27 11.05
CA GLN A 320 -8.61 -13.21 12.07
C GLN A 320 -9.66 -13.44 13.17
N VAL A 321 -10.79 -14.07 12.84
CA VAL A 321 -11.85 -14.40 13.82
C VAL A 321 -11.32 -15.42 14.85
N GLU A 322 -10.62 -16.46 14.41
CA GLU A 322 -9.97 -17.44 15.30
C GLU A 322 -8.93 -16.76 16.19
N TRP A 323 -8.08 -15.93 15.62
CA TRP A 323 -7.08 -15.17 16.37
C TRP A 323 -7.71 -14.27 17.44
N ILE A 324 -8.76 -13.51 17.09
CA ILE A 324 -9.44 -12.63 18.05
C ILE A 324 -10.14 -13.44 19.15
N LYS A 325 -10.76 -14.59 18.83
CA LYS A 325 -11.33 -15.50 19.84
C LYS A 325 -10.27 -15.92 20.85
N GLU A 326 -9.09 -16.29 20.39
CA GLU A 326 -7.98 -16.68 21.27
C GLU A 326 -7.56 -15.53 22.19
N LEU A 327 -7.40 -14.32 21.65
CA LEU A 327 -7.04 -13.15 22.46
C LEU A 327 -8.10 -12.81 23.51
N ILE A 328 -9.39 -12.97 23.18
CA ILE A 328 -10.49 -12.81 24.13
C ILE A 328 -10.35 -13.82 25.28
N GLU A 329 -10.05 -15.09 24.99
CA GLU A 329 -9.91 -16.13 26.02
C GLU A 329 -8.65 -15.96 26.88
N ILE A 330 -7.53 -15.53 26.30
CA ILE A 330 -6.33 -15.14 27.07
C ILE A 330 -6.69 -14.01 28.05
N SER A 331 -7.36 -12.97 27.54
CA SER A 331 -7.71 -11.79 28.34
C SER A 331 -8.74 -12.12 29.43
N ARG A 332 -9.72 -12.99 29.13
CA ARG A 332 -10.73 -13.45 30.11
C ARG A 332 -10.09 -14.06 31.37
N LYS A 333 -8.96 -14.75 31.22
CA LYS A 333 -8.26 -15.44 32.31
C LYS A 333 -7.26 -14.55 33.06
N ARG A 334 -7.06 -13.31 32.62
CA ARG A 334 -6.00 -12.41 33.06
C ARG A 334 -6.58 -11.02 33.38
N ASP A 335 -7.01 -10.84 34.63
CA ASP A 335 -7.59 -9.57 35.10
C ASP A 335 -6.58 -8.40 35.11
N ASP A 336 -5.28 -8.71 35.09
CA ASP A 336 -4.18 -7.76 34.93
C ASP A 336 -4.04 -7.21 33.50
N LEU A 337 -4.73 -7.81 32.52
CA LEU A 337 -4.74 -7.38 31.14
C LEU A 337 -6.06 -6.71 30.77
N PHE A 338 -5.97 -5.74 29.85
CA PHE A 338 -7.11 -5.15 29.16
C PHE A 338 -6.88 -5.25 27.66
N LEU A 339 -7.80 -5.88 26.94
CA LEU A 339 -7.71 -6.02 25.49
C LEU A 339 -8.64 -5.04 24.79
N LEU A 340 -8.05 -4.19 23.96
CA LEU A 340 -8.75 -3.32 23.03
C LEU A 340 -8.62 -3.86 21.60
N ILE A 341 -9.72 -4.30 21.00
CA ILE A 341 -9.73 -4.80 19.62
C ILE A 341 -10.07 -3.64 18.68
N ARG A 342 -9.12 -3.26 17.84
CA ARG A 342 -9.29 -2.25 16.79
C ARG A 342 -9.69 -2.92 15.49
N VAL A 343 -10.96 -2.80 15.13
CA VAL A 343 -11.47 -3.34 13.87
C VAL A 343 -10.98 -2.49 12.70
N HIS A 344 -10.62 -3.14 11.59
CA HIS A 344 -10.10 -2.45 10.42
C HIS A 344 -11.18 -1.55 9.78
N PRO A 345 -10.92 -0.26 9.52
CA PRO A 345 -11.93 0.67 9.00
C PRO A 345 -12.52 0.27 7.65
N ARG A 346 -11.77 -0.47 6.82
CA ARG A 346 -12.24 -0.93 5.50
C ARG A 346 -13.41 -1.91 5.59
N GLU A 347 -13.52 -2.66 6.69
CA GLU A 347 -14.61 -3.63 6.92
C GLU A 347 -15.99 -2.95 7.05
N PHE A 348 -15.99 -1.63 7.30
CA PHE A 348 -17.18 -0.79 7.46
C PHE A 348 -17.25 0.28 6.35
N PRO A 349 -18.40 0.97 6.19
CA PRO A 349 -18.47 2.15 5.34
C PRO A 349 -17.37 3.15 5.72
N ASN A 350 -16.58 3.58 4.74
CA ASN A 350 -15.39 4.40 4.92
C ASN A 350 -15.35 5.56 3.92
N LYS A 351 -14.25 6.34 3.90
CA LYS A 351 -14.12 7.52 3.02
C LYS A 351 -14.15 7.18 1.51
N ARG A 352 -13.86 5.93 1.12
CA ARG A 352 -13.79 5.43 -0.26
C ARG A 352 -15.05 4.68 -0.68
N GLU A 353 -15.54 3.77 0.16
CA GLU A 353 -16.70 2.94 -0.17
C GLU A 353 -17.78 2.97 0.92
N SER A 354 -19.05 3.00 0.51
CA SER A 354 -20.22 2.92 1.40
C SER A 354 -20.64 1.48 1.76
N VAL A 355 -19.99 0.47 1.18
CA VAL A 355 -20.32 -0.95 1.36
C VAL A 355 -19.70 -1.49 2.65
N ARG A 356 -20.41 -2.43 3.28
CA ARG A 356 -20.02 -3.16 4.49
C ARG A 356 -19.63 -4.59 4.13
N SER A 357 -18.54 -5.12 4.70
CA SER A 357 -18.06 -6.48 4.38
C SER A 357 -18.90 -7.58 5.04
N ASP A 358 -18.90 -8.79 4.49
CA ASP A 358 -19.52 -9.95 5.16
C ASP A 358 -18.77 -10.35 6.44
N HIS A 359 -17.44 -10.17 6.47
CA HIS A 359 -16.61 -10.39 7.66
C HIS A 359 -17.07 -9.55 8.85
N SER A 360 -17.52 -8.32 8.63
CA SER A 360 -18.02 -7.45 9.69
C SER A 360 -19.26 -8.02 10.42
N LYS A 361 -20.09 -8.86 9.77
CA LYS A 361 -21.25 -9.52 10.41
C LYS A 361 -20.80 -10.60 11.39
N LEU A 362 -19.78 -11.37 11.02
CA LEU A 362 -19.17 -12.39 11.89
C LEU A 362 -18.53 -11.74 13.13
N LEU A 363 -17.89 -10.58 12.95
CA LEU A 363 -17.30 -9.82 14.05
C LEU A 363 -18.36 -9.29 15.02
N GLU A 364 -19.47 -8.77 14.54
CA GLU A 364 -20.56 -8.33 15.42
C GLU A 364 -21.09 -9.47 16.29
N GLN A 365 -21.26 -10.67 15.72
CA GLN A 365 -21.68 -11.85 16.48
C GLN A 365 -20.65 -12.24 17.55
N LEU A 366 -19.35 -12.17 17.21
CA LEU A 366 -18.27 -12.43 18.15
C LEU A 366 -18.27 -11.46 19.34
N PHE A 367 -18.77 -10.24 19.16
CA PHE A 367 -18.65 -9.15 20.13
C PHE A 367 -19.87 -8.93 21.03
N ILE A 368 -20.90 -9.79 20.98
CA ILE A 368 -22.14 -9.62 21.78
C ILE A 368 -21.88 -9.79 23.30
N ASN A 369 -21.02 -10.73 23.71
CA ASN A 369 -20.83 -11.11 25.12
C ASN A 369 -19.35 -11.06 25.54
N LEU A 370 -18.73 -9.88 25.40
CA LEU A 370 -17.32 -9.70 25.74
C LEU A 370 -17.08 -9.62 27.25
N PRO A 371 -15.96 -10.19 27.77
CA PRO A 371 -15.53 -9.98 29.14
C PRO A 371 -15.36 -8.49 29.49
N ASN A 372 -15.43 -8.15 30.78
CA ASN A 372 -15.36 -6.75 31.22
C ASN A 372 -14.05 -6.05 30.85
N ASN A 373 -12.94 -6.80 30.76
CA ASN A 373 -11.63 -6.32 30.36
C ASN A 373 -11.36 -6.43 28.85
N VAL A 374 -12.39 -6.66 28.04
CA VAL A 374 -12.29 -6.65 26.58
C VAL A 374 -13.25 -5.61 26.02
N LYS A 375 -12.74 -4.71 25.16
CA LYS A 375 -13.55 -3.71 24.46
C LYS A 375 -13.18 -3.63 22.99
N ILE A 376 -14.12 -3.13 22.20
CA ILE A 376 -13.94 -2.90 20.77
C ILE A 376 -13.78 -1.40 20.55
N ASN A 377 -12.79 -1.01 19.76
CA ASN A 377 -12.72 0.32 19.20
C ASN A 377 -13.24 0.31 17.76
N TRP A 378 -14.47 0.78 17.59
CA TRP A 378 -15.16 0.86 16.30
C TRP A 378 -14.66 2.04 15.45
N PRO A 379 -14.77 1.96 14.12
CA PRO A 379 -14.50 3.12 13.27
C PRO A 379 -15.37 4.34 13.64
N THR A 380 -16.61 4.11 14.07
CA THR A 380 -17.58 5.14 14.49
C THR A 380 -17.19 5.87 15.77
N ASP A 381 -16.30 5.32 16.59
CA ASP A 381 -15.80 6.02 17.79
C ASP A 381 -14.96 7.26 17.41
N ASN A 382 -14.50 7.34 16.17
CA ASN A 382 -13.68 8.44 15.64
C ASN A 382 -12.36 8.68 16.42
N ILE A 383 -11.85 7.65 17.09
CA ILE A 383 -10.61 7.71 17.87
C ILE A 383 -9.40 7.40 16.97
N SER A 384 -8.36 8.23 17.09
CA SER A 384 -7.11 8.02 16.35
C SER A 384 -6.37 6.82 16.91
N LEU A 385 -5.76 6.01 16.04
CA LEU A 385 -4.86 4.94 16.46
C LEU A 385 -3.72 5.47 17.35
N TYR A 386 -3.23 6.67 17.05
CA TYR A 386 -2.15 7.30 17.81
C TYR A 386 -2.62 7.89 19.15
N ASP A 387 -3.92 8.10 19.37
CA ASP A 387 -4.46 8.39 20.71
C ASP A 387 -4.43 7.11 21.57
N ILE A 388 -4.78 5.97 20.98
CA ILE A 388 -4.72 4.65 21.66
C ILE A 388 -3.28 4.24 21.95
N ALA A 389 -2.36 4.47 21.00
CA ALA A 389 -0.94 4.16 21.16
C ALA A 389 -0.32 4.86 22.38
N CYS A 390 -0.87 6.01 22.81
CA CYS A 390 -0.41 6.72 24.00
C CYS A 390 -0.61 5.96 25.32
N GLU A 391 -1.50 4.97 25.36
CA GLU A 391 -1.80 4.14 26.54
C GLU A 391 -1.39 2.67 26.36
N ALA A 392 -1.15 2.24 25.12
CA ALA A 392 -0.85 0.84 24.81
C ALA A 392 0.46 0.37 25.46
N ASN A 393 0.45 -0.85 25.98
CA ASN A 393 1.65 -1.53 26.44
C ASN A 393 2.22 -2.44 25.35
N VAL A 394 1.35 -3.14 24.62
CA VAL A 394 1.72 -4.06 23.52
C VAL A 394 0.68 -3.95 22.41
N PHE A 395 1.15 -3.99 21.16
CA PHE A 395 0.26 -4.22 20.02
C PHE A 395 0.31 -5.69 19.60
N LEU A 396 -0.86 -6.25 19.33
CA LEU A 396 -1.03 -7.58 18.75
C LEU A 396 -1.49 -7.36 17.32
N ASN A 397 -0.64 -7.64 16.34
CA ASN A 397 -0.90 -7.29 14.94
C ASN A 397 -1.17 -8.53 14.11
N ALA A 398 -2.20 -8.47 13.26
CA ALA A 398 -2.43 -9.49 12.25
C ALA A 398 -1.39 -9.36 11.12
N TRP A 399 -1.63 -8.45 10.18
CA TRP A 399 -0.71 -8.19 9.06
C TRP A 399 -0.73 -6.74 8.58
N SER A 400 -1.15 -5.83 9.45
CA SER A 400 -1.28 -4.42 9.11
C SER A 400 0.08 -3.73 9.14
N SER A 401 0.24 -2.64 8.38
CA SER A 401 1.37 -1.71 8.52
C SER A 401 1.51 -1.16 9.93
N VAL A 402 0.40 -1.17 10.71
CA VAL A 402 0.38 -0.74 12.10
C VAL A 402 1.46 -1.42 12.94
N GLY A 403 1.82 -2.68 12.66
CA GLY A 403 2.88 -3.36 13.41
C GLY A 403 4.25 -2.66 13.29
N LYS A 404 4.67 -2.26 12.08
CA LYS A 404 5.88 -1.45 11.91
C LYS A 404 5.67 0.00 12.37
N GLU A 405 4.48 0.58 12.21
CA GLU A 405 4.22 1.94 12.72
C GLU A 405 4.36 2.03 14.24
N MET A 406 3.84 1.07 15.00
CA MET A 406 3.94 1.06 16.47
C MET A 406 5.36 0.73 16.94
N SER A 407 6.09 -0.07 16.17
CA SER A 407 7.52 -0.33 16.42
C SER A 407 8.36 0.95 16.28
N LEU A 408 8.00 1.86 15.36
CA LEU A 408 8.65 3.17 15.22
C LEU A 408 8.43 4.08 16.44
N PHE A 409 7.35 3.87 17.18
CA PHE A 409 7.13 4.53 18.48
C PHE A 409 7.78 3.79 19.64
N GLY A 410 8.53 2.71 19.37
CA GLY A 410 9.21 1.90 20.37
C GLY A 410 8.27 0.99 21.14
N ILE A 411 6.99 0.87 20.75
CA ILE A 411 6.03 -0.02 21.42
C ILE A 411 6.29 -1.46 20.94
N PRO A 412 6.34 -2.46 21.83
CA PRO A 412 6.50 -3.84 21.44
C PRO A 412 5.26 -4.34 20.68
N VAL A 413 5.50 -5.14 19.64
CA VAL A 413 4.46 -5.70 18.78
C VAL A 413 4.65 -7.21 18.67
N VAL A 414 3.55 -7.96 18.79
CA VAL A 414 3.52 -9.42 18.61
C VAL A 414 2.69 -9.76 17.38
N ILE A 415 3.26 -10.58 16.49
CA ILE A 415 2.61 -11.14 15.31
C ILE A 415 2.53 -12.66 15.42
N TYR A 416 1.55 -13.28 14.76
CA TYR A 416 1.38 -14.74 14.75
C TYR A 416 1.85 -15.40 13.45
N SER A 417 2.34 -14.61 12.48
CA SER A 417 2.90 -15.14 11.23
C SER A 417 3.81 -14.13 10.55
N ALA A 418 5.03 -14.58 10.21
CA ALA A 418 5.98 -13.79 9.42
C ALA A 418 5.54 -13.68 7.95
N ASP A 419 4.83 -14.68 7.42
CA ASP A 419 4.45 -14.75 6.00
C ASP A 419 3.35 -13.76 5.61
N LEU A 420 2.65 -13.19 6.59
CA LEU A 420 1.54 -12.27 6.33
C LEU A 420 1.97 -10.81 6.29
N VAL A 421 3.06 -10.45 6.95
CA VAL A 421 3.52 -9.06 7.01
C VAL A 421 4.41 -8.71 5.82
N ASN A 422 4.25 -7.50 5.28
CA ASN A 422 5.07 -6.98 4.20
C ASN A 422 6.29 -6.19 4.71
N TYR A 423 6.83 -6.59 5.87
CA TYR A 423 8.03 -6.02 6.48
C TYR A 423 8.76 -7.12 7.29
N PRO A 424 10.03 -6.92 7.69
CA PRO A 424 10.80 -7.95 8.35
C PRO A 424 10.18 -8.31 9.71
N ALA A 425 9.81 -9.58 9.87
CA ALA A 425 9.26 -10.08 11.12
C ALA A 425 10.20 -9.83 12.32
N SER A 426 11.50 -9.69 12.09
CA SER A 426 12.51 -9.35 13.12
C SER A 426 12.29 -8.00 13.80
N LEU A 427 11.43 -7.14 13.27
CA LEU A 427 11.03 -5.89 13.95
C LEU A 427 10.04 -6.17 15.10
N ASN A 428 9.44 -7.36 15.16
CA ASN A 428 8.37 -7.73 16.08
C ASN A 428 8.72 -9.04 16.81
N TYR A 429 7.96 -9.35 17.86
CA TYR A 429 7.95 -10.68 18.44
C TYR A 429 7.06 -11.60 17.60
N ILE A 430 7.48 -12.85 17.42
CA ILE A 430 6.72 -13.86 16.69
C ILE A 430 6.59 -15.13 17.50
N GLY A 431 5.37 -15.65 17.59
CA GLY A 431 5.09 -17.00 18.11
C GLY A 431 4.62 -17.90 16.97
N SER A 432 5.25 -19.06 16.82
CA SER A 432 4.92 -20.02 15.75
C SER A 432 4.00 -21.13 16.25
N THR A 433 3.90 -21.30 17.56
CA THR A 433 2.93 -22.17 18.25
C THR A 433 2.06 -21.35 19.19
N HIS A 434 0.97 -21.96 19.69
CA HIS A 434 0.06 -21.31 20.63
C HIS A 434 0.75 -20.88 21.93
N ASP A 435 1.50 -21.80 22.56
CA ASP A 435 2.26 -21.51 23.79
C ASP A 435 3.36 -20.46 23.54
N GLU A 436 4.09 -20.56 22.43
CA GLU A 436 5.08 -19.54 22.05
C GLU A 436 4.43 -18.17 21.87
N TYR A 437 3.27 -18.11 21.23
CA TYR A 437 2.56 -16.85 21.00
C TYR A 437 2.17 -16.18 22.31
N ILE A 438 1.63 -16.93 23.27
CA ILE A 438 1.32 -16.43 24.61
C ILE A 438 2.60 -15.96 25.32
N ASN A 439 3.66 -16.78 25.30
CA ASN A 439 4.95 -16.42 25.90
C ASN A 439 5.56 -15.15 25.28
N LYS A 440 5.36 -14.92 23.97
CA LYS A 440 5.79 -13.68 23.30
C LYS A 440 4.96 -12.46 23.73
N ILE A 441 3.69 -12.64 24.08
CA ILE A 441 2.87 -11.56 24.67
C ILE A 441 3.43 -11.19 26.03
N ASP A 442 3.67 -12.16 26.92
CA ASP A 442 4.24 -11.89 28.25
C ASP A 442 5.64 -11.26 28.13
N GLN A 443 6.50 -11.79 27.25
CA GLN A 443 7.82 -11.20 26.96
C GLN A 443 7.72 -9.75 26.46
N ALA A 444 6.75 -9.44 25.60
CA ALA A 444 6.52 -8.09 25.10
C ALA A 444 6.04 -7.14 26.21
N ILE A 445 5.19 -7.62 27.13
CA ILE A 445 4.73 -6.85 28.30
C ILE A 445 5.91 -6.54 29.22
N ASP A 446 6.74 -7.55 29.52
CA ASP A 446 7.85 -7.44 30.47
C ASP A 446 8.96 -6.53 29.94
N LYS A 447 9.38 -6.73 28.68
CA LYS A 447 10.42 -5.89 28.06
C LYS A 447 9.93 -4.47 27.78
N GLY A 448 8.66 -4.31 27.41
CA GLY A 448 8.05 -3.01 27.18
C GLY A 448 8.72 -2.20 26.06
N TRP A 449 8.72 -0.88 26.26
CA TRP A 449 9.17 0.10 25.28
C TRP A 449 10.70 0.05 25.08
N SER A 450 11.18 0.32 23.85
CA SER A 450 12.61 0.31 23.52
C SER A 450 13.00 1.36 22.49
N PHE A 451 14.12 2.06 22.74
CA PHE A 451 14.72 2.99 21.77
C PHE A 451 15.34 2.26 20.57
N GLU A 452 15.97 1.11 20.78
CA GLU A 452 16.55 0.32 19.68
C GLU A 452 15.47 -0.18 18.71
N ARG A 453 14.25 -0.43 19.20
CA ARG A 453 13.10 -0.71 18.34
C ARG A 453 12.76 0.47 17.43
N ILE A 454 12.84 1.70 17.95
CA ILE A 454 12.68 2.93 17.14
C ILE A 454 13.76 2.96 16.07
N ARG A 455 15.04 2.85 16.46
CA ARG A 455 16.19 2.89 15.53
C ARG A 455 16.05 1.85 14.41
N ASN A 456 15.83 0.59 14.76
CA ASN A 456 15.67 -0.50 13.78
C ASN A 456 14.50 -0.28 12.84
N THR A 457 13.40 0.28 13.34
CA THR A 457 12.23 0.56 12.51
C THR A 457 12.46 1.76 11.58
N TYR A 458 13.13 2.82 12.04
CA TYR A 458 13.55 3.92 11.17
C TYR A 458 14.47 3.42 10.06
N ARG A 459 15.44 2.54 10.36
CA ARG A 459 16.30 1.94 9.32
C ARG A 459 15.52 1.13 8.29
N TRP A 460 14.51 0.37 8.71
CA TRP A 460 13.61 -0.31 7.77
C TRP A 460 12.86 0.71 6.88
N TYR A 461 12.32 1.77 7.47
CA TYR A 461 11.68 2.83 6.71
C TYR A 461 12.66 3.60 5.81
N SER A 462 13.94 3.69 6.16
CA SER A 462 14.98 4.26 5.29
C SER A 462 15.12 3.41 4.03
N LEU A 463 15.18 2.09 4.17
CA LEU A 463 15.18 1.17 3.04
C LEU A 463 13.90 1.31 2.19
N GLU A 464 12.73 1.26 2.83
CA GLU A 464 11.43 1.25 2.14
C GLU A 464 11.05 2.58 1.47
N HIS A 465 11.38 3.72 2.08
CA HIS A 465 10.94 5.04 1.63
C HIS A 465 12.04 5.90 1.03
N ASN A 466 13.30 5.45 1.05
CA ASN A 466 14.42 6.21 0.49
C ASN A 466 15.25 5.34 -0.45
N TYR A 467 15.84 4.26 0.05
CA TYR A 467 16.89 3.54 -0.69
C TYR A 467 16.36 2.68 -1.83
N ALA A 468 15.14 2.16 -1.69
CA ALA A 468 14.51 1.31 -2.70
C ALA A 468 13.64 2.09 -3.72
N LEU A 469 13.56 3.42 -3.61
CA LEU A 469 12.67 4.25 -4.41
C LEU A 469 13.44 5.13 -5.40
N LEU A 470 12.79 5.42 -6.52
CA LEU A 470 13.28 6.38 -7.51
C LEU A 470 12.64 7.75 -7.26
N ASP A 471 13.45 8.78 -6.99
CA ASP A 471 12.98 10.16 -7.00
C ASP A 471 12.74 10.63 -8.45
N ILE A 472 11.50 11.02 -8.73
CA ILE A 472 11.03 11.55 -10.01
C ILE A 472 10.59 13.02 -9.91
N SER A 473 10.84 13.67 -8.77
CA SER A 473 10.42 15.05 -8.48
C SER A 473 10.93 16.06 -9.51
N GLU A 474 12.14 15.84 -10.04
CA GLU A 474 12.77 16.67 -11.08
C GLU A 474 12.03 16.62 -12.43
N GLY A 475 11.37 15.50 -12.73
CA GLY A 475 10.54 15.32 -13.92
C GLY A 475 9.26 16.16 -13.91
N TYR A 476 8.91 16.76 -12.77
CA TYR A 476 7.78 17.67 -12.67
C TYR A 476 8.16 19.13 -12.95
N PRO A 477 7.31 19.90 -13.66
CA PRO A 477 7.54 21.32 -13.90
C PRO A 477 7.58 22.16 -12.61
N ASP A 478 8.44 23.19 -12.57
CA ASP A 478 8.58 24.09 -11.40
C ASP A 478 7.27 24.76 -10.98
N SER A 479 6.36 25.00 -11.94
CA SER A 479 5.03 25.57 -11.68
C SER A 479 4.15 24.65 -10.81
N ILE A 480 4.41 23.34 -10.84
CA ILE A 480 3.74 22.33 -10.01
C ILE A 480 4.44 22.25 -8.64
N LYS A 481 5.78 22.32 -8.61
CA LYS A 481 6.58 22.37 -7.37
C LYS A 481 6.23 23.57 -6.48
N LYS A 482 5.94 24.74 -7.08
CA LYS A 482 5.66 26.01 -6.38
C LYS A 482 4.20 26.45 -6.49
N ALA A 483 3.23 25.57 -6.18
CA ALA A 483 1.82 25.98 -6.16
C ALA A 483 1.55 27.09 -5.11
N ASN A 484 1.20 28.30 -5.59
CA ASN A 484 0.93 29.50 -4.77
C ASN A 484 -0.14 29.31 -3.68
N LYS A 485 -0.04 30.03 -2.56
CA LYS A 485 -0.96 29.99 -1.39
C LYS A 485 -2.44 30.14 -1.77
N ILE A 486 -2.79 31.05 -2.69
CA ILE A 486 -4.16 31.28 -3.15
C ILE A 486 -4.74 30.04 -3.84
N ARG A 487 -3.92 29.37 -4.65
CA ARG A 487 -4.30 28.13 -5.34
C ARG A 487 -4.55 27.00 -4.35
N ARG A 488 -3.73 26.89 -3.28
CA ARG A 488 -3.95 25.93 -2.19
C ARG A 488 -5.27 26.19 -1.44
N ILE A 489 -5.67 27.45 -1.27
CA ILE A 489 -6.94 27.83 -0.64
C ILE A 489 -8.12 27.48 -1.55
N PHE A 490 -8.05 27.82 -2.84
CA PHE A 490 -9.10 27.47 -3.81
C PHE A 490 -9.32 25.96 -3.92
N LEU A 491 -8.23 25.20 -4.00
CA LEU A 491 -8.28 23.73 -4.00
C LEU A 491 -8.88 23.18 -2.69
N LYS A 492 -8.59 23.77 -1.52
CA LYS A 492 -9.24 23.38 -0.25
C LYS A 492 -10.76 23.60 -0.26
N VAL A 493 -11.24 24.67 -0.90
CA VAL A 493 -12.68 24.95 -1.03
C VAL A 493 -13.34 23.92 -1.95
N ILE A 494 -12.74 23.60 -3.10
CA ILE A 494 -13.25 22.56 -4.02
C ILE A 494 -13.27 21.19 -3.34
N LYS A 495 -12.22 20.83 -2.59
CA LYS A 495 -12.16 19.59 -1.81
C LYS A 495 -13.36 19.44 -0.86
N LYS A 496 -13.84 20.56 -0.29
CA LYS A 496 -14.97 20.59 0.63
C LYS A 496 -16.32 20.46 -0.10
N MET A 497 -16.42 20.92 -1.35
CA MET A 497 -17.66 20.93 -2.13
C MET A 497 -17.87 19.64 -2.96
N ALA A 498 -16.80 18.98 -3.40
CA ALA A 498 -16.89 17.75 -4.20
C ALA A 498 -15.80 16.73 -3.79
N PRO A 499 -15.87 16.16 -2.57
CA PRO A 499 -14.81 15.31 -2.02
C PRO A 499 -14.52 14.06 -2.87
N TYR A 500 -15.55 13.48 -3.51
CA TYR A 500 -15.42 12.30 -4.36
C TYR A 500 -14.77 12.57 -5.73
N ASN A 501 -14.67 13.83 -6.16
CA ASN A 501 -14.05 14.22 -7.43
C ASN A 501 -12.63 14.78 -7.25
N TRP A 502 -12.08 14.78 -6.03
CA TRP A 502 -10.79 15.42 -5.75
C TRP A 502 -9.62 14.79 -6.53
N PHE A 503 -9.61 13.46 -6.72
CA PHE A 503 -8.58 12.78 -7.53
C PHE A 503 -8.61 13.26 -8.99
N ALA A 504 -9.81 13.34 -9.56
CA ALA A 504 -10.01 13.92 -10.89
C ALA A 504 -9.55 15.39 -10.97
N PHE A 505 -9.70 16.19 -9.91
CA PHE A 505 -9.32 17.60 -9.92
C PHE A 505 -7.83 17.89 -9.68
N VAL A 506 -7.11 17.05 -8.94
CA VAL A 506 -5.64 17.18 -8.83
C VAL A 506 -4.97 16.80 -10.17
N ASP A 507 -5.60 15.92 -10.95
CA ASP A 507 -5.16 15.53 -12.29
C ASP A 507 -5.63 16.49 -13.41
N ILE A 508 -6.46 17.50 -13.13
CA ILE A 508 -6.76 18.58 -14.11
C ILE A 508 -5.66 19.66 -14.09
N ASP A 509 -4.48 19.39 -13.54
CA ASP A 509 -3.38 20.34 -13.68
C ASP A 509 -2.90 20.38 -15.14
N LYS A 510 -3.54 21.24 -15.95
CA LYS A 510 -3.15 21.55 -17.33
C LYS A 510 -1.67 21.92 -17.42
N THR A 511 -1.01 22.27 -16.31
CA THR A 511 0.42 22.57 -16.26
C THR A 511 1.34 21.36 -16.45
N TYR A 512 0.92 20.11 -16.15
CA TYR A 512 1.70 18.89 -16.44
C TYR A 512 2.17 18.84 -17.89
N PHE A 513 1.38 19.41 -18.78
CA PHE A 513 1.61 19.34 -20.21
C PHE A 513 2.05 20.65 -20.85
N LYS A 514 2.15 21.75 -20.09
CA LYS A 514 2.51 23.07 -20.63
C LYS A 514 4.03 23.24 -20.74
N LYS A 515 4.77 22.62 -19.83
CA LYS A 515 6.23 22.58 -19.85
C LYS A 515 6.64 21.19 -19.42
N LYS A 516 7.60 20.59 -20.13
CA LYS A 516 8.24 19.35 -19.73
C LYS A 516 9.22 19.65 -18.58
N GLY A 517 9.31 18.76 -17.60
CA GLY A 517 10.35 18.83 -16.57
C GLY A 517 11.74 18.53 -17.13
N THR A 518 12.74 18.47 -16.27
CA THR A 518 14.07 17.99 -16.68
C THR A 518 14.04 16.47 -16.85
N PRO A 519 14.77 15.92 -17.83
CA PRO A 519 14.93 14.47 -17.93
C PRO A 519 15.50 13.88 -16.64
N LEU A 520 15.04 12.68 -16.29
CA LEU A 520 15.48 12.03 -15.05
C LEU A 520 17.00 11.81 -15.06
N HIS A 521 17.67 12.22 -13.98
CA HIS A 521 19.07 11.96 -13.67
C HIS A 521 19.33 10.47 -13.52
N ALA A 522 18.40 9.75 -12.91
CA ALA A 522 18.45 8.29 -12.70
C ALA A 522 18.13 7.44 -13.95
N ARG A 523 18.07 8.04 -15.15
CA ARG A 523 17.75 7.32 -16.41
C ARG A 523 18.65 6.12 -16.73
N LYS A 524 19.94 6.17 -16.40
CA LYS A 524 20.87 5.04 -16.58
C LYS A 524 20.50 3.87 -15.68
N LEU A 525 20.19 4.18 -14.42
CA LEU A 525 19.80 3.21 -13.41
C LEU A 525 18.45 2.57 -13.77
N ILE A 526 17.49 3.37 -14.24
CA ILE A 526 16.21 2.89 -14.81
C ILE A 526 16.46 1.92 -15.97
N HIS A 527 17.33 2.29 -16.91
CA HIS A 527 17.65 1.45 -18.05
C HIS A 527 18.27 0.13 -17.62
N GLU A 528 19.24 0.16 -16.71
CA GLU A 528 19.88 -1.05 -16.18
C GLU A 528 18.91 -1.94 -15.40
N LEU A 529 17.99 -1.36 -14.63
CA LEU A 529 16.96 -2.09 -13.89
C LEU A 529 16.05 -2.87 -14.85
N ILE A 530 15.48 -2.18 -15.84
CA ILE A 530 14.46 -2.76 -16.73
C ILE A 530 15.11 -3.62 -17.81
N VAL A 531 16.09 -3.08 -18.54
CA VAL A 531 16.73 -3.79 -19.66
C VAL A 531 17.70 -4.86 -19.16
N GLY A 532 18.38 -4.62 -18.04
CA GLY A 532 19.22 -5.61 -17.34
C GLY A 532 18.41 -6.62 -16.51
N GLN A 533 17.08 -6.53 -16.56
CA GLN A 533 16.14 -7.49 -15.98
C GLN A 533 16.27 -7.72 -14.46
N LYS A 534 16.68 -6.70 -13.71
CA LYS A 534 16.82 -6.75 -12.25
C LYS A 534 15.45 -6.75 -11.55
N ASN A 535 15.39 -7.20 -10.30
CA ASN A 535 14.13 -7.30 -9.58
C ASN A 535 13.69 -5.96 -9.01
N THR A 536 14.63 -5.21 -8.42
CA THR A 536 14.39 -3.90 -7.82
C THR A 536 15.61 -2.99 -7.97
N LEU A 537 15.48 -1.74 -7.55
CA LEU A 537 16.59 -0.79 -7.47
C LEU A 537 17.76 -1.30 -6.61
N LEU A 538 17.47 -2.09 -5.58
CA LEU A 538 18.47 -2.59 -4.62
C LEU A 538 19.41 -3.61 -5.23
N ASP A 539 19.09 -4.20 -6.39
CA ASP A 539 20.03 -5.06 -7.11
C ASP A 539 21.16 -4.28 -7.82
N LEU A 540 21.08 -2.95 -7.81
CA LEU A 540 21.98 -2.04 -8.53
C LEU A 540 22.72 -1.06 -7.61
N ILE A 541 22.34 -1.00 -6.33
CA ILE A 541 22.90 -0.04 -5.38
C ILE A 541 23.56 -0.80 -4.24
N GLU A 542 24.84 -0.55 -4.04
CA GLU A 542 25.58 -1.12 -2.91
C GLU A 542 25.13 -0.47 -1.59
N PRO A 543 24.85 -1.25 -0.54
CA PRO A 543 24.38 -0.71 0.74
C PRO A 543 25.33 0.34 1.35
N GLU A 544 26.64 0.17 1.17
CA GLU A 544 27.69 1.08 1.66
C GLU A 544 27.56 2.50 1.11
N SER A 545 26.91 2.68 -0.04
CA SER A 545 26.64 4.02 -0.61
C SER A 545 25.76 4.90 0.29
N PHE A 546 25.03 4.28 1.23
CA PHE A 546 24.18 4.96 2.20
C PHE A 546 24.81 5.08 3.60
N ASN A 547 26.00 4.50 3.82
CA ASN A 547 26.67 4.50 5.12
C ASN A 547 27.46 5.80 5.33
N ASN A 548 26.74 6.91 5.48
CA ASN A 548 27.31 8.25 5.61
C ASN A 548 27.10 8.89 6.98
N SER A 549 26.62 8.14 7.97
CA SER A 549 26.46 8.59 9.37
C SER A 549 27.00 7.56 10.35
N SER A 550 27.50 7.99 11.51
CA SER A 550 27.86 7.08 12.60
C SER A 550 26.63 6.66 13.42
N LEU A 551 26.78 5.65 14.28
CA LEU A 551 25.71 5.24 15.20
C LEU A 551 25.35 6.37 16.17
N GLU A 552 26.36 7.08 16.67
CA GLU A 552 26.20 8.21 17.58
C GLU A 552 25.50 9.37 16.87
N GLU A 553 25.86 9.65 15.62
CA GLU A 553 25.19 10.68 14.81
C GLU A 553 23.73 10.32 14.54
N GLU A 554 23.44 9.09 14.11
CA GLU A 554 22.07 8.60 13.92
C GLU A 554 21.25 8.73 15.20
N THR A 555 21.85 8.45 16.36
CA THR A 555 21.19 8.58 17.67
C THR A 555 20.78 10.01 17.96
N GLU A 556 21.68 10.97 17.76
CA GLU A 556 21.37 12.39 17.97
C GLU A 556 20.32 12.89 16.96
N LEU A 557 20.40 12.44 15.70
CA LEU A 557 19.38 12.76 14.69
C LEU A 557 18.01 12.16 15.04
N LEU A 558 17.95 10.90 15.50
CA LEU A 558 16.72 10.26 15.96
C LEU A 558 16.09 11.02 17.13
N LYS A 559 16.89 11.53 18.08
CA LYS A 559 16.37 12.36 19.18
C LYS A 559 15.69 13.63 18.65
N VAL A 560 16.28 14.30 17.66
CA VAL A 560 15.68 15.47 16.99
C VAL A 560 14.36 15.09 16.31
N GLU A 561 14.33 13.97 15.61
CA GLU A 561 13.14 13.51 14.90
C GLU A 561 12.01 13.05 15.84
N ILE A 562 12.35 12.40 16.95
CA ILE A 562 11.41 12.07 18.02
C ILE A 562 10.84 13.34 18.67
N GLN A 563 11.65 14.38 18.89
CA GLN A 563 11.14 15.68 19.35
C GLN A 563 10.12 16.28 18.37
N ARG A 564 10.34 16.14 17.06
CA ARG A 564 9.39 16.61 16.03
C ARG A 564 8.08 15.82 16.07
N LEU A 565 8.15 14.50 16.24
CA LEU A 565 6.95 13.66 16.42
C LEU A 565 6.19 14.04 17.69
N LEU A 566 6.89 14.21 18.82
CA LEU A 566 6.31 14.63 20.10
C LEU A 566 5.58 15.96 20.00
N LYS A 567 6.18 16.97 19.37
CA LYS A 567 5.54 18.27 19.12
C LYS A 567 4.22 18.16 18.36
N THR A 568 4.06 17.11 17.55
CA THR A 568 2.85 16.88 16.76
C THR A 568 1.84 16.01 17.50
N LEU A 569 2.31 15.02 18.28
CA LEU A 569 1.48 14.10 19.07
C LEU A 569 0.88 14.75 20.33
N ASP A 570 1.64 15.65 20.96
CA ASP A 570 1.32 16.28 22.24
C ASP A 570 1.74 17.77 22.25
N PRO A 571 1.05 18.62 21.46
CA PRO A 571 1.42 20.03 21.31
C PRO A 571 1.24 20.85 22.59
N ASP A 572 0.36 20.43 23.50
CA ASP A 572 -0.06 21.21 24.68
C ASP A 572 0.83 20.97 25.92
N ASN A 573 1.58 19.86 26.03
CA ASN A 573 2.38 19.53 27.22
C ASN A 573 3.91 19.63 27.00
N ILE A 574 4.38 20.63 26.24
CA ILE A 574 5.82 20.95 26.21
C ILE A 574 6.23 21.72 27.49
N ILE A 575 5.26 22.23 28.25
CA ILE A 575 5.46 23.07 29.43
C ILE A 575 4.52 22.56 30.54
N GLU A 576 5.09 22.31 31.72
CA GLU A 576 4.48 21.85 32.98
C GLU A 576 4.38 20.33 33.23
N GLY A 577 5.14 19.90 34.25
CA GLY A 577 5.22 18.53 34.71
C GLY A 577 4.07 18.18 35.64
N ILE A 578 3.17 17.31 35.16
CA ILE A 578 2.41 16.37 35.98
C ILE A 578 2.32 15.03 35.22
N SER A 579 2.71 13.96 35.89
CA SER A 579 2.91 12.60 35.38
C SER A 579 1.61 11.84 35.06
N SER A 580 1.56 11.17 33.91
CA SER A 580 1.17 9.75 33.78
C SER A 580 1.50 9.24 32.37
N LYS A 581 2.47 8.32 32.33
CA LYS A 581 3.16 7.77 31.16
C LYS A 581 2.42 6.55 30.60
N THR A 582 2.40 6.43 29.27
CA THR A 582 3.21 5.33 28.70
C THR A 582 4.04 5.85 27.52
N LEU A 583 3.46 6.16 26.36
CA LEU A 583 4.26 6.45 25.16
C LEU A 583 5.00 7.80 25.19
N ILE A 584 4.28 8.90 25.42
CA ILE A 584 4.84 10.25 25.30
C ILE A 584 6.03 10.41 26.23
N ASP A 585 5.92 9.89 27.44
CA ASP A 585 6.99 10.02 28.41
C ASP A 585 8.16 9.07 28.17
N ASN A 586 7.93 7.96 27.48
CA ASN A 586 9.01 7.11 26.97
C ASN A 586 9.76 7.81 25.84
N LEU A 587 9.03 8.45 24.92
CA LEU A 587 9.63 9.29 23.87
C LEU A 587 10.35 10.52 24.46
N ARG A 588 9.86 11.11 25.56
CA ARG A 588 10.60 12.17 26.28
C ARG A 588 11.87 11.61 26.91
N ALA A 589 11.79 10.45 27.54
CA ALA A 589 12.96 9.79 28.12
C ALA A 589 14.00 9.43 27.05
N SER A 590 13.56 9.06 25.84
CA SER A 590 14.44 8.71 24.74
C SER A 590 15.29 9.88 24.23
N ILE A 591 14.81 11.12 24.36
CA ILE A 591 15.62 12.32 24.08
C ILE A 591 16.86 12.36 24.98
N ASN A 592 16.72 11.88 26.22
CA ASN A 592 17.80 11.83 27.20
C ASN A 592 18.55 10.50 27.22
N TYR A 593 18.24 9.59 26.29
CA TYR A 593 18.90 8.29 26.17
C TYR A 593 20.41 8.48 25.98
N LYS A 594 21.22 7.84 26.82
CA LYS A 594 22.68 7.79 26.71
C LYS A 594 23.06 6.40 26.19
N ASP A 595 23.90 6.34 25.16
CA ASP A 595 24.47 5.08 24.70
C ASP A 595 25.27 4.44 25.84
N THR A 596 24.77 3.34 26.39
CA THR A 596 25.56 2.45 27.25
C THR A 596 25.80 1.15 26.50
N LEU A 597 27.03 0.65 26.52
CA LEU A 597 27.48 -0.59 25.85
C LEU A 597 26.64 -1.84 26.19
N GLU A 598 25.78 -1.79 27.22
CA GLU A 598 24.86 -2.87 27.60
C GLU A 598 23.73 -3.12 26.59
N THR A 599 23.28 -2.12 25.83
CA THR A 599 22.18 -2.30 24.84
C THR A 599 22.61 -3.03 23.57
N LYS A 600 23.91 -3.12 23.29
CA LYS A 600 24.43 -3.97 22.21
C LYS A 600 24.16 -5.46 22.46
N LYS A 601 24.09 -5.90 23.74
CA LYS A 601 23.69 -7.26 24.12
C LYS A 601 22.19 -7.51 23.96
N GLU A 602 21.33 -6.50 24.18
CA GLU A 602 19.88 -6.64 23.93
C GLU A 602 19.59 -6.80 22.43
N PHE A 603 20.38 -6.14 21.58
CA PHE A 603 20.32 -6.32 20.12
C PHE A 603 20.71 -7.74 19.70
N GLU A 604 21.75 -8.33 20.30
CA GLU A 604 22.14 -9.72 20.06
C GLU A 604 21.10 -10.73 20.59
N GLN A 605 20.43 -10.45 21.71
CA GLN A 605 19.40 -11.32 22.30
C GLN A 605 18.01 -11.23 21.65
N LEU A 606 17.72 -10.20 20.85
CA LEU A 606 16.53 -10.15 19.98
C LEU A 606 16.74 -10.92 18.66
N HIS A 607 17.93 -11.49 18.46
CA HIS A 607 18.36 -12.13 17.21
C HIS A 607 18.80 -13.59 17.38
N LEU A 608 18.42 -14.21 18.50
CA LEU A 608 18.30 -15.66 18.71
C LEU A 608 16.84 -15.97 19.03
#